data_AF-A0AAF3EJ82-F1
#
_entry.id   AF-A0AAF3EJ82-F1
#
_cell.length_a   1.000
_cell.length_b   1.000
_cell.length_c   1.000
_cell.angle_alpha   90.00
_cell.angle_beta   90.00
_cell.angle_gamma   90.00
#
_symmetry.space_group_name_H-M   'P 1'
#
loop_
_entity.id
_entity.type
_entity.pdbx_description
1 polymer ?
#
loop_
_entity_poly.entity_id
_entity_poly.type
_entity_poly.pdbx_seq_one_letter_code
_entity_poly.pdbx_strand_id
1 'polypeptide(L)'
;MIIFYYRDCEEAARLAQLDGGTFDAQYQITVFVCVNTQSGRVVPERMCADREKPKIQRKECPLLVCPSRWLASDWSECVPTCGSGLRQRTVYCVQQQENHSINVLDKYCLAEKKPPSSESCVSKSCGTWDPGELCRWHRL
;
A
#
# COMPACT_ATOMS: atom_id res chain seq x y z
N MET A 1 -39.45 12.28 -11.32
CA MET A 1 -38.16 11.54 -11.35
C MET A 1 -37.07 12.60 -11.30
N ILE A 2 -36.23 12.60 -10.26
CA ILE A 2 -35.27 13.67 -9.95
C ILE A 2 -33.89 13.19 -10.36
N ILE A 3 -33.18 13.97 -11.18
CA ILE A 3 -31.86 13.64 -11.69
C ILE A 3 -30.82 14.22 -10.74
N PHE A 4 -29.93 13.37 -10.24
CA PHE A 4 -28.85 13.70 -9.31
C PHE A 4 -27.60 14.12 -10.10
N TYR A 5 -26.97 15.23 -9.73
CA TYR A 5 -25.58 15.51 -10.11
C TYR A 5 -24.71 15.28 -8.87
N TYR A 6 -23.89 14.24 -8.95
CA TYR A 6 -22.92 13.90 -7.93
C TYR A 6 -21.67 14.77 -8.12
N ARG A 7 -21.09 15.29 -7.03
CA ARG A 7 -19.62 15.48 -6.98
C ARG A 7 -19.10 14.16 -6.44
N ASP A 8 -18.71 13.28 -7.35
CA ASP A 8 -18.38 11.90 -7.02
C ASP A 8 -17.19 11.84 -6.05
N CYS A 9 -17.24 10.94 -5.04
CA CYS A 9 -16.12 10.71 -4.13
C CYS A 9 -14.81 10.37 -4.89
N GLU A 10 -14.93 9.88 -6.13
CA GLU A 10 -13.81 9.57 -7.01
C GLU A 10 -12.94 10.80 -7.36
N GLU A 11 -13.56 11.96 -7.57
CA GLU A 11 -12.83 13.21 -7.91
C GLU A 11 -12.24 13.87 -6.66
N ALA A 12 -12.92 13.71 -5.52
CA ALA A 12 -12.46 14.21 -4.24
C ALA A 12 -11.29 13.37 -3.66
N ALA A 13 -11.25 12.07 -3.94
CA ALA A 13 -10.10 11.20 -3.62
C ALA A 13 -8.86 11.53 -4.47
N ARG A 14 -9.04 11.95 -5.73
CA ARG A 14 -7.94 12.43 -6.60
C ARG A 14 -7.29 13.72 -6.12
N LEU A 15 -8.04 14.62 -5.47
CA LEU A 15 -7.53 15.92 -5.02
C LEU A 15 -6.89 15.86 -3.61
N ALA A 16 -7.24 14.89 -2.78
CA ALA A 16 -6.68 14.69 -1.44
C ALA A 16 -5.25 14.10 -1.45
N GLN A 17 -4.72 13.78 -2.62
CA GLN A 17 -3.41 13.19 -2.85
C GLN A 17 -2.24 14.19 -2.75
N LEU A 18 -2.51 15.50 -2.65
CA LEU A 18 -1.49 16.55 -2.80
C LEU A 18 -0.86 17.07 -1.49
N ASP A 19 -1.37 16.71 -0.30
CA ASP A 19 -1.06 17.47 0.93
C ASP A 19 -0.46 16.69 2.10
N GLY A 20 0.13 15.50 1.87
CA GLY A 20 1.07 14.87 2.83
C GLY A 20 0.64 14.79 4.31
N GLY A 21 -0.66 14.84 4.60
CA GLY A 21 -1.22 15.07 5.91
C GLY A 21 -2.12 13.92 6.36
N THR A 22 -2.10 13.63 7.65
CA THR A 22 -2.95 12.64 8.33
C THR A 22 -4.42 12.80 7.97
N PHE A 23 -5.02 11.76 7.37
CA PHE A 23 -6.36 11.77 6.78
C PHE A 23 -7.48 11.88 7.84
N ASP A 24 -8.14 13.04 7.89
CA ASP A 24 -9.47 13.20 8.48
C ASP A 24 -10.54 12.77 7.48
N ALA A 25 -11.58 12.07 7.95
CA ALA A 25 -12.60 11.39 7.15
C ALA A 25 -13.22 12.25 6.03
N GLN A 26 -13.13 11.79 4.78
CA GLN A 26 -13.74 12.45 3.62
C GLN A 26 -15.24 12.11 3.53
N TYR A 27 -16.07 13.08 3.15
CA TYR A 27 -17.53 12.97 3.20
C TYR A 27 -18.19 13.43 1.90
N GLN A 28 -19.23 12.69 1.47
CA GLN A 28 -20.14 13.07 0.39
C GLN A 28 -21.33 13.85 0.95
N ILE A 29 -21.57 15.06 0.46
CA ILE A 29 -22.73 15.87 0.81
C ILE A 29 -23.77 15.78 -0.31
N THR A 30 -25.01 15.43 0.02
CA THR A 30 -26.12 15.53 -0.93
C THR A 30 -26.65 16.97 -0.97
N VAL A 31 -26.45 17.67 -2.08
CA VAL A 31 -26.97 19.03 -2.31
C VAL A 31 -28.24 18.95 -3.14
N PHE A 32 -29.31 19.60 -2.67
CA PHE A 32 -30.59 19.68 -3.37
C PHE A 32 -30.70 21.04 -4.08
N VAL A 33 -30.98 21.02 -5.38
CA VAL A 33 -31.20 22.22 -6.20
C VAL A 33 -32.65 22.26 -6.70
N CYS A 34 -33.22 23.45 -6.74
CA CYS A 34 -34.59 23.64 -7.25
C CYS A 34 -34.57 23.53 -8.78
N VAL A 35 -35.41 22.66 -9.34
CA VAL A 35 -35.52 22.46 -10.79
C VAL A 35 -36.95 22.62 -11.25
N ASN A 36 -37.12 23.20 -12.43
CA ASN A 36 -38.41 23.26 -13.10
C ASN A 36 -38.76 21.86 -13.65
N THR A 37 -39.94 21.35 -13.30
CA THR A 37 -40.33 19.96 -13.60
C THR A 37 -40.60 19.68 -15.08
N GLN A 38 -40.88 20.71 -15.87
CA GLN A 38 -41.21 20.58 -17.30
C GLN A 38 -39.96 20.72 -18.18
N SER A 39 -39.06 21.65 -17.80
CA SER A 39 -37.86 21.95 -18.57
C SER A 39 -36.59 21.30 -18.03
N GLY A 40 -36.62 20.75 -16.81
CA GLY A 40 -35.46 20.18 -16.12
C GLY A 40 -34.40 21.22 -15.71
N ARG A 41 -34.63 22.51 -15.95
CA ARG A 41 -33.66 23.57 -15.67
C ARG A 41 -33.56 23.86 -14.19
N VAL A 42 -32.34 24.11 -13.72
CA VAL A 42 -32.08 24.66 -12.38
C VAL A 42 -32.65 26.07 -12.33
N VAL A 43 -33.38 26.36 -11.27
CA VAL A 43 -34.04 27.64 -11.07
C VAL A 43 -33.80 28.16 -9.64
N PRO A 44 -34.07 29.45 -9.37
CA PRO A 44 -33.84 30.01 -8.04
C PRO A 44 -34.62 29.28 -6.95
N GLU A 45 -33.99 29.12 -5.78
CA GLU A 45 -34.53 28.35 -4.64
C GLU A 45 -35.90 28.84 -4.15
N ARG A 46 -36.18 30.15 -4.29
CA ARG A 46 -37.48 30.76 -3.99
C ARG A 46 -38.64 30.13 -4.75
N MET A 47 -38.41 29.53 -5.93
CA MET A 47 -39.47 28.86 -6.69
C MET A 47 -39.80 27.46 -6.15
N CYS A 48 -39.05 27.00 -5.14
CA CYS A 48 -39.34 25.81 -4.35
C CYS A 48 -39.65 26.16 -2.88
N ALA A 49 -39.87 27.43 -2.53
CA ALA A 49 -40.01 27.89 -1.12
C ALA A 49 -41.19 27.24 -0.37
N ASP A 50 -42.27 26.92 -1.09
CA ASP A 50 -43.45 26.26 -0.51
C ASP A 50 -43.24 24.74 -0.30
N ARG A 51 -42.06 24.22 -0.66
CA ARG A 51 -41.70 22.82 -0.47
C ARG A 51 -40.68 22.69 0.66
N GLU A 52 -40.86 21.65 1.47
CA GLU A 52 -39.89 21.32 2.51
C GLU A 52 -38.55 20.94 1.86
N LYS A 53 -37.49 21.70 2.17
CA LYS A 53 -36.15 21.42 1.66
C LYS A 53 -35.65 20.12 2.29
N PRO A 54 -35.26 19.11 1.50
CA PRO A 54 -34.74 17.87 2.06
C PRO A 54 -33.48 18.12 2.88
N LYS A 55 -33.32 17.35 3.97
CA LYS A 55 -32.13 17.44 4.82
C LYS A 55 -30.90 17.02 4.03
N ILE A 56 -29.88 17.86 4.11
CA ILE A 56 -28.55 17.54 3.59
C ILE A 56 -28.07 16.26 4.27
N GLN A 57 -27.80 15.23 3.49
CA GLN A 57 -27.25 13.98 3.99
C GLN A 57 -25.73 13.99 3.79
N ARG A 58 -25.01 13.73 4.88
CA ARG A 58 -23.57 13.49 4.88
C ARG A 58 -23.38 11.98 4.91
N LYS A 59 -22.75 11.44 3.88
CA LYS A 59 -22.28 10.05 3.87
C LYS A 59 -20.77 10.06 3.99
N GLU A 60 -20.22 9.19 4.82
CA GLU A 60 -18.78 8.98 4.85
C GLU A 60 -18.36 8.38 3.50
N CYS A 61 -17.40 9.01 2.82
CA CYS A 61 -16.77 8.35 1.67
C CYS A 61 -15.89 7.24 2.26
N PRO A 62 -15.94 6.02 1.72
CA PRO A 62 -14.96 5.00 2.07
C PRO A 62 -13.57 5.56 1.78
N LEU A 63 -12.70 5.60 2.78
CA LEU A 63 -11.29 5.90 2.53
C LEU A 63 -10.76 4.79 1.61
N LEU A 64 -10.37 5.14 0.38
CA LEU A 64 -9.62 4.24 -0.49
C LEU A 64 -8.19 4.14 0.04
N VAL A 65 -8.04 3.41 1.15
CA VAL A 65 -6.74 3.03 1.65
C VAL A 65 -6.27 1.86 0.79
N CYS A 66 -5.17 2.06 0.06
CA CYS A 66 -4.57 0.96 -0.70
C CYS A 66 -4.16 -0.17 0.26
N PRO A 67 -4.39 -1.45 -0.11
CA PRO A 67 -4.03 -2.56 0.75
C PRO A 67 -2.52 -2.60 0.99
N SER A 68 -2.11 -2.90 2.22
CA SER A 68 -0.71 -3.15 2.57
C SER A 68 -0.34 -4.61 2.36
N ARG A 69 0.90 -4.86 1.94
CA ARG A 69 1.44 -6.20 1.63
C ARG A 69 2.87 -6.37 2.11
N TRP A 70 3.30 -7.62 2.28
CA TRP A 70 4.70 -7.93 2.56
C TRP A 70 5.56 -7.82 1.30
N LEU A 71 6.68 -7.12 1.40
CA LEU A 71 7.74 -7.10 0.39
C LEU A 71 8.99 -7.71 0.99
N ALA A 72 9.56 -8.70 0.31
CA ALA A 72 10.81 -9.34 0.71
C ALA A 72 11.92 -8.99 -0.29
N SER A 73 13.08 -8.59 0.21
CA SER A 73 14.26 -8.38 -0.62
C SER A 73 14.81 -9.72 -1.14
N ASP A 74 15.80 -9.63 -2.01
CA ASP A 74 16.64 -10.77 -2.34
C ASP A 74 17.36 -11.31 -1.10
N TRP A 75 17.70 -12.58 -1.16
CA TRP A 75 18.51 -13.24 -0.15
C TRP A 75 19.96 -12.77 -0.23
N SER A 76 20.58 -12.62 0.94
CA SER A 76 22.02 -12.46 1.07
C SER A 76 22.77 -13.69 0.55
N GLU A 77 24.08 -13.57 0.42
CA GLU A 77 24.94 -14.72 0.26
C GLU A 77 24.80 -15.67 1.46
N CYS A 78 25.07 -16.95 1.21
CA CYS A 78 25.12 -17.97 2.24
C CYS A 78 26.35 -17.74 3.13
N VAL A 79 26.16 -17.70 4.45
CA VAL A 79 27.25 -17.55 5.41
C VAL A 79 27.29 -18.78 6.34
N PRO A 80 28.43 -19.49 6.43
CA PRO A 80 29.66 -19.30 5.66
C PRO A 80 29.48 -19.55 4.14
N THR A 81 30.36 -18.97 3.32
CA THR A 81 30.31 -19.12 1.85
C THR A 81 30.81 -20.48 1.36
N CYS A 82 31.01 -21.44 2.26
CA CYS A 82 31.24 -22.85 1.98
C CYS A 82 30.48 -23.72 2.99
N GLY A 83 30.08 -24.94 2.59
CA GLY A 83 29.33 -25.86 3.45
C GLY A 83 27.91 -25.38 3.77
N SER A 84 27.36 -25.85 4.89
CA SER A 84 26.03 -25.47 5.37
C SER A 84 26.08 -24.16 6.15
N GLY A 85 25.14 -23.26 5.87
CA GLY A 85 25.04 -21.96 6.50
C GLY A 85 23.63 -21.40 6.54
N LEU A 86 23.54 -20.10 6.76
CA LEU A 86 22.30 -19.32 6.73
C LEU A 86 22.41 -18.17 5.74
N ARG A 87 21.30 -17.84 5.09
CA ARG A 87 21.14 -16.60 4.33
C ARG A 87 19.97 -15.80 4.89
N GLN A 88 20.07 -14.49 4.82
CA GLN A 88 19.09 -13.56 5.38
C GLN A 88 18.53 -12.67 4.29
N ARG A 89 17.32 -12.18 4.48
CA ARG A 89 16.71 -11.13 3.65
C ARG A 89 15.94 -10.17 4.51
N THR A 90 15.72 -8.97 4.00
CA THR A 90 14.87 -8.01 4.71
C THR A 90 13.43 -8.13 4.23
N VAL A 91 12.50 -8.03 5.17
CA VAL A 91 11.06 -8.12 4.92
C VAL A 91 10.40 -6.88 5.49
N TYR A 92 9.73 -6.12 4.63
CA TYR A 92 9.07 -4.86 4.96
C TYR A 92 7.57 -4.98 4.70
N CYS A 93 6.75 -4.36 5.56
CA CYS A 93 5.35 -4.12 5.25
C CYS A 93 5.25 -2.83 4.44
N VAL A 94 4.69 -2.90 3.24
CA VAL A 94 4.59 -1.74 2.34
C VAL A 94 3.14 -1.44 1.99
N GLN A 95 2.85 -0.15 1.82
CA GLN A 95 1.56 0.34 1.34
C GLN A 95 1.77 1.18 0.08
N GLN A 96 0.94 0.93 -0.95
CA GLN A 96 0.95 1.75 -2.16
C GLN A 96 0.34 3.11 -1.83
N GLN A 97 1.06 4.18 -2.12
CA GLN A 97 0.55 5.55 -2.08
C GLN A 97 0.80 6.16 -3.46
N GLU A 98 -0.28 6.30 -4.23
CA GLU A 98 -0.23 6.72 -5.63
C GLU A 98 0.76 5.86 -6.46
N ASN A 99 1.92 6.43 -6.80
CA ASN A 99 2.96 5.84 -7.62
C ASN A 99 4.15 5.29 -6.83
N HIS A 100 4.19 5.48 -5.50
CA HIS A 100 5.29 5.04 -4.66
C HIS A 100 4.83 4.02 -3.60
N SER A 101 5.73 3.14 -3.18
CA SER A 101 5.50 2.24 -2.05
C SER A 101 6.19 2.82 -0.81
N ILE A 102 5.42 2.99 0.27
CA ILE A 102 5.95 3.45 1.55
C ILE A 102 6.07 2.28 2.53
N ASN A 103 7.12 2.29 3.35
CA ASN A 103 7.26 1.35 4.46
C ASN A 103 6.32 1.75 5.60
N VAL A 104 5.52 0.81 6.06
CA VAL A 104 4.60 0.99 7.18
C VAL A 104 4.88 -0.05 8.27
N LEU A 105 4.24 0.10 9.43
CA LEU A 105 4.40 -0.84 10.55
C LEU A 105 3.84 -2.23 10.19
N ASP A 106 4.53 -3.28 10.64
CA ASP A 106 4.14 -4.70 10.47
C ASP A 106 2.67 -5.01 10.81
N LYS A 107 2.08 -4.26 11.76
CA LYS A 107 0.69 -4.43 12.18
C LYS A 107 -0.33 -4.28 11.03
N TYR A 108 0.03 -3.55 9.97
CA TYR A 108 -0.85 -3.34 8.83
C TYR A 108 -0.86 -4.53 7.86
N CYS A 109 0.20 -5.36 7.85
CA CYS A 109 0.29 -6.55 7.00
C CYS A 109 -0.10 -7.85 7.72
N LEU A 110 -0.70 -7.79 8.92
CA LEU A 110 -1.07 -8.98 9.71
C LEU A 110 -2.12 -9.88 9.07
N ALA A 111 -2.88 -9.35 8.11
CA ALA A 111 -3.82 -10.13 7.31
C ALA A 111 -3.12 -11.20 6.45
N GLU A 112 -1.85 -10.96 6.08
CA GLU A 112 -1.01 -11.88 5.33
C GLU A 112 0.09 -12.48 6.21
N LYS A 113 0.50 -13.71 5.91
CA LYS A 113 1.59 -14.36 6.61
C LYS A 113 2.93 -13.69 6.27
N LYS A 114 3.64 -13.20 7.29
CA LYS A 114 4.97 -12.62 7.13
C LYS A 114 5.95 -13.63 6.53
N PRO A 115 6.62 -13.31 5.40
CA PRO A 115 7.66 -14.14 4.83
C PRO A 115 8.85 -14.34 5.80
N PRO A 116 9.58 -15.47 5.73
CA PRO A 116 10.76 -15.69 6.56
C PRO A 116 11.87 -14.70 6.18
N SER A 117 12.60 -14.21 7.18
CA SER A 117 13.77 -13.34 7.00
C SER A 117 15.11 -14.10 7.04
N SER A 118 15.08 -15.40 7.32
CA SER A 118 16.26 -16.27 7.41
C SER A 118 15.92 -17.66 6.90
N GLU A 119 16.85 -18.30 6.20
CA GLU A 119 16.73 -19.70 5.81
C GLU A 119 18.10 -20.39 5.71
N SER A 120 18.07 -21.71 5.83
CA SER A 120 19.24 -22.56 5.64
C SER A 120 19.66 -22.61 4.17
N CYS A 121 20.98 -22.62 3.95
CA CYS A 121 21.57 -22.71 2.63
C CYS A 121 22.79 -23.63 2.64
N VAL A 122 23.13 -24.15 1.47
CA VAL A 122 24.33 -24.97 1.26
C VAL A 122 25.12 -24.34 0.12
N SER A 123 26.35 -23.93 0.41
CA SER A 123 27.28 -23.37 -0.57
C SER A 123 28.23 -24.46 -1.09
N LYS A 124 29.25 -24.06 -1.85
CA LYS A 124 30.34 -24.93 -2.30
C LYS A 124 31.02 -25.66 -1.13
N SER A 125 31.62 -26.82 -1.38
CA SER A 125 32.36 -27.56 -0.35
C SER A 125 33.49 -26.70 0.24
N CYS A 126 33.69 -26.79 1.56
CA CYS A 126 34.83 -26.17 2.20
C CYS A 126 36.13 -26.89 1.80
N GLY A 127 37.23 -26.15 1.71
CA GLY A 127 38.55 -26.72 1.47
C GLY A 127 39.04 -27.53 2.66
N THR A 128 39.95 -28.48 2.40
CA THR A 128 40.64 -29.27 3.41
C THR A 128 42.06 -28.76 3.59
N TRP A 129 42.59 -28.88 4.81
CA TRP A 129 44.00 -28.63 5.07
C TRP A 129 44.79 -29.85 4.63
N ASP A 130 45.53 -29.74 3.53
CA ASP A 130 46.53 -30.73 3.19
C ASP A 130 47.83 -30.40 3.94
N PRO A 131 48.43 -31.34 4.69
CA PRO A 131 49.78 -31.18 5.18
C PRO A 131 50.70 -31.14 3.96
N GLY A 132 51.02 -29.93 3.50
CA GLY A 132 51.99 -29.74 2.42
C GLY A 132 53.28 -30.43 2.81
N GLU A 133 53.72 -31.38 2.00
CA GLU A 133 55.05 -31.97 2.16
C GLU A 133 56.10 -30.87 1.91
N LEU A 134 56.60 -30.27 2.98
CA LEU A 134 57.70 -29.30 2.97
C LEU A 134 59.06 -29.90 2.56
N CYS A 135 59.11 -31.11 2.01
CA CYS A 135 60.34 -31.79 1.63
C CYS A 135 60.17 -32.60 0.33
N ARG A 136 59.90 -31.94 -0.80
CA ARG A 136 60.09 -32.56 -2.13
C ARG A 136 61.06 -31.83 -3.04
N TRP A 137 61.85 -30.89 -2.50
CA TRP A 137 63.03 -30.36 -3.18
C TRP A 137 64.29 -31.09 -2.68
N HIS A 138 64.55 -32.24 -3.32
CA HIS A 138 65.85 -32.90 -3.47
C HIS A 138 66.66 -33.29 -2.22
N ARG A 139 66.46 -34.57 -1.83
CA ARG A 139 67.53 -35.41 -1.27
C ARG A 139 68.19 -36.13 -2.46
N LEU A 140 69.51 -36.01 -2.55
CA LEU A 140 70.48 -36.52 -3.55
C LEU A 140 70.64 -35.70 -4.83
#